data_AF-A0A1M6TWY4-F1
#
_entry.id   AF-A0A1M6TWY4-F1
#
_cell.length_a   1.000
_cell.length_b   1.000
_cell.length_c   1.000
_cell.angle_alpha   90.00
_cell.angle_beta   90.00
_cell.angle_gamma   90.00
#
_symmetry.space_group_name_H-M   'P 1'
#
loop_
_entity.id
_entity.type
_entity.pdbx_description
1 polymer ?
#
loop_
_entity_poly.entity_id
_entity_poly.type
_entity_poly.pdbx_seq_one_letter_code
_entity_poly.pdbx_strand_id
1 'polypeptide(L)'
;MSQIVREGFAQFCKRQKAGLLLVGEIQKQEKKDQEALLDVQEKRFERKYNLFYENLDLIMRHKDEIIATPRYANIDAHYLLEGGGCYVGRLCTSRQINIAGTLITFNLKLGTLLKIWETGQFRIACRCGETAVIRRFVGSPLSGGSNASAICPKCKAEIHVKNRSFGKYYFFAAGKLNEDIEMVVKNLIAKWTIAEVEYQKKVAEGNWLDPKIASDFKGDGEVCNLETLLQDLWQKELEEARKA
;
A
#
# COMPACT_ATOMS: atom_id res chain seq x y z
N MET A 1 -9.79 -3.18 28.67
CA MET A 1 -10.18 -4.13 29.73
C MET A 1 -11.70 -4.06 29.89
N SER A 2 -12.44 -5.11 29.53
CA SER A 2 -13.89 -5.15 29.67
C SER A 2 -14.27 -5.38 31.14
N GLN A 3 -14.84 -4.38 31.81
CA GLN A 3 -15.42 -4.58 33.14
C GLN A 3 -16.70 -5.41 33.02
N ILE A 4 -16.70 -6.59 33.62
CA ILE A 4 -17.90 -7.42 33.76
C ILE A 4 -18.75 -6.80 34.87
N VAL A 5 -19.78 -6.04 34.49
CA VAL A 5 -20.75 -5.46 35.43
C VAL A 5 -21.74 -6.56 35.83
N ARG A 6 -21.73 -6.99 37.09
CA ARG A 6 -22.76 -7.88 37.66
C ARG A 6 -23.95 -7.03 38.12
N GLU A 7 -25.01 -6.97 37.31
CA GLU A 7 -26.28 -6.33 37.68
C GLU A 7 -27.36 -7.36 38.01
N GLY A 8 -28.29 -7.00 38.88
CA GLY A 8 -29.46 -7.85 39.19
C GLY A 8 -30.53 -7.76 38.08
N PHE A 9 -31.35 -8.82 37.93
CA PHE A 9 -32.36 -8.92 36.87
C PHE A 9 -33.33 -7.72 36.80
N ALA A 10 -33.72 -7.16 37.95
CA ALA A 10 -34.58 -5.99 38.02
C ALA A 10 -33.92 -4.72 37.46
N GLN A 11 -32.60 -4.56 37.65
CA GLN A 11 -31.82 -3.46 37.07
C GLN A 11 -31.64 -3.64 35.56
N PHE A 12 -31.39 -4.88 35.10
CA PHE A 12 -31.35 -5.24 33.68
C PHE A 12 -32.66 -4.88 32.97
N CYS A 13 -33.83 -5.26 33.52
CA CYS A 13 -35.13 -4.93 32.92
C CYS A 13 -35.41 -3.42 32.91
N LYS A 14 -34.99 -2.67 33.92
CA LYS A 14 -35.08 -1.20 33.93
C LYS A 14 -34.20 -0.57 32.86
N ARG A 15 -32.98 -1.10 32.67
CA ARG A 15 -32.01 -0.63 31.67
C ARG A 15 -32.50 -0.87 30.23
N GLN A 16 -33.05 -2.06 29.95
CA GLN A 16 -33.69 -2.35 28.66
C GLN A 16 -34.89 -1.44 28.38
N LYS A 17 -35.76 -1.20 29.37
CA LYS A 17 -36.90 -0.28 29.22
C LYS A 17 -36.47 1.18 28.99
N ALA A 18 -35.27 1.57 29.45
CA ALA A 18 -34.69 2.89 29.25
C ALA A 18 -33.89 3.04 27.95
N GLY A 19 -33.83 2.00 27.10
CA GLY A 19 -33.13 2.04 25.79
C GLY A 19 -31.60 2.06 25.87
N LEU A 20 -31.01 1.73 27.01
CA LEU A 20 -29.56 1.70 27.19
C LEU A 20 -28.97 0.40 26.63
N LEU A 21 -28.20 0.52 25.53
CA LEU A 21 -27.64 -0.60 24.77
C LEU A 21 -26.73 -1.50 25.64
N LEU A 22 -26.86 -2.81 25.45
CA LEU A 22 -25.96 -3.78 26.07
C LEU A 22 -24.55 -3.64 25.46
N VAL A 23 -23.50 -3.96 26.22
CA VAL A 23 -22.12 -4.01 25.72
C VAL A 23 -22.01 -4.87 24.44
N GLY A 24 -22.81 -5.94 24.36
CA GLY A 24 -22.90 -6.79 23.16
C GLY A 24 -23.65 -6.17 21.97
N GLU A 25 -24.51 -5.18 22.17
CA GLU A 25 -25.16 -4.42 21.08
C GLU A 25 -24.23 -3.33 20.55
N ILE A 26 -23.47 -2.67 21.43
CA ILE A 26 -22.41 -1.73 21.05
C ILE A 26 -21.33 -2.45 20.23
N GLN A 27 -20.85 -3.61 20.70
CA GLN A 27 -19.86 -4.41 19.94
C GLN A 27 -20.39 -4.89 18.59
N LYS A 28 -21.69 -5.22 18.49
CA LYS A 28 -22.32 -5.57 17.20
C LYS A 28 -22.40 -4.37 16.27
N GLN A 29 -22.71 -3.19 16.80
CA GLN A 29 -22.77 -1.97 16.00
C GLN A 29 -21.36 -1.57 15.54
N GLU A 30 -20.36 -1.59 16.42
CA GLU A 30 -18.95 -1.36 16.07
C GLU A 30 -18.48 -2.32 14.98
N LYS A 31 -18.84 -3.60 15.07
CA LYS A 31 -18.51 -4.58 14.04
C LYS A 31 -19.17 -4.25 12.70
N LYS A 32 -20.45 -3.87 12.69
CA LYS A 32 -21.16 -3.44 11.47
C LYS A 32 -20.53 -2.18 10.87
N ASP A 33 -20.15 -1.22 11.70
CA ASP A 33 -19.52 0.01 11.25
C ASP A 33 -18.12 -0.28 10.66
N GLN A 34 -17.35 -1.19 11.29
CA GLN A 34 -16.09 -1.68 10.73
C GLN A 34 -16.28 -2.41 9.40
N GLU A 35 -17.27 -3.31 9.30
CA GLU A 35 -17.60 -4.01 8.06
C GLU A 35 -18.00 -3.02 6.95
N ALA A 36 -18.81 -2.00 7.26
CA ALA A 36 -19.19 -0.96 6.31
C ALA A 36 -18.00 -0.09 5.87
N LEU A 37 -17.08 0.24 6.77
CA LEU A 37 -15.86 0.97 6.44
C LEU A 37 -14.94 0.16 5.52
N LEU A 38 -14.80 -1.14 5.76
CA LEU A 38 -14.03 -2.04 4.91
C LEU A 38 -14.63 -2.15 3.51
N ASP A 39 -15.95 -2.30 3.39
CA ASP A 39 -16.65 -2.34 2.09
C ASP A 39 -16.42 -1.05 1.27
N VAL A 40 -16.48 0.12 1.92
CA VAL A 40 -16.18 1.40 1.24
C VAL A 40 -14.72 1.47 0.81
N GLN A 41 -13.78 0.96 1.61
CA GLN A 41 -12.36 0.91 1.23
C GLN A 41 -12.10 -0.04 0.06
N GLU A 42 -12.69 -1.24 0.08
CA GLU A 42 -12.58 -2.22 -1.00
C GLU A 42 -13.09 -1.63 -2.32
N LYS A 43 -14.27 -1.01 -2.33
CA LYS A 43 -14.82 -0.34 -3.52
C LYS A 43 -13.92 0.77 -4.06
N ARG A 44 -13.26 1.52 -3.17
CA ARG A 44 -12.27 2.55 -3.57
C ARG A 44 -11.04 1.91 -4.21
N PHE A 45 -10.53 0.81 -3.65
CA PHE A 45 -9.39 0.11 -4.21
C PHE A 45 -9.72 -0.57 -5.52
N GLU A 46 -10.90 -1.18 -5.67
CA GLU A 46 -11.37 -1.73 -6.94
C GLU A 46 -11.46 -0.67 -8.03
N ARG A 47 -12.01 0.51 -7.72
CA ARG A 47 -12.05 1.63 -8.68
C ARG A 47 -10.64 2.02 -9.13
N LYS A 48 -9.70 2.17 -8.20
CA LYS A 48 -8.30 2.53 -8.51
C LYS A 48 -7.58 1.42 -9.25
N TYR A 49 -7.85 0.17 -8.90
CA TYR A 49 -7.32 -1.01 -9.57
C TYR A 49 -7.76 -1.02 -11.03
N ASN A 50 -9.05 -0.84 -11.31
CA ASN A 50 -9.58 -0.79 -12.66
C ASN A 50 -8.97 0.38 -13.45
N LEU A 51 -8.96 1.58 -12.86
CA LEU A 51 -8.36 2.76 -13.45
C LEU A 51 -6.89 2.55 -13.83
N PHE A 52 -6.11 1.89 -12.96
CA PHE A 52 -4.71 1.58 -13.22
C PHE A 52 -4.56 0.64 -14.42
N TYR A 53 -5.30 -0.48 -14.44
CA TYR A 53 -5.14 -1.50 -15.46
C TYR A 53 -5.72 -1.08 -16.83
N GLU A 54 -6.77 -0.26 -16.85
CA GLU A 54 -7.26 0.42 -18.05
C GLU A 54 -6.16 1.30 -18.66
N ASN A 55 -5.42 2.03 -17.82
CA ASN A 55 -4.36 2.94 -18.24
C ASN A 55 -2.95 2.35 -18.17
N LEU A 56 -2.83 1.03 -18.02
CA LEU A 56 -1.53 0.36 -17.87
C LEU A 56 -0.57 0.67 -19.02
N ASP A 57 -1.08 0.83 -20.25
CA ASP A 57 -0.24 1.15 -21.40
C ASP A 57 0.49 2.49 -21.23
N LEU A 58 -0.26 3.54 -20.88
CA LEU A 58 0.28 4.87 -20.59
C LEU A 58 1.33 4.81 -19.48
N ILE A 59 1.02 4.12 -18.38
CA ILE A 59 1.92 3.98 -17.23
C ILE A 59 3.21 3.25 -17.63
N MET A 60 3.11 2.20 -18.44
CA MET A 60 4.28 1.45 -18.90
C MET A 60 5.14 2.24 -19.89
N ARG A 61 4.55 3.11 -20.72
CA ARG A 61 5.27 4.01 -21.62
C ARG A 61 6.09 5.07 -20.87
N HIS A 62 5.57 5.60 -19.77
CA HIS A 62 6.23 6.62 -18.93
C HIS A 62 6.92 6.04 -17.68
N LYS A 63 7.18 4.72 -17.64
CA LYS A 63 7.64 4.02 -16.42
C LYS A 63 8.91 4.62 -15.82
N ASP A 64 9.88 5.00 -16.65
CA ASP A 64 11.19 5.45 -16.20
C ASP A 64 11.10 6.83 -15.53
N GLU A 65 10.24 7.70 -16.07
CA GLU A 65 9.92 9.00 -15.48
C GLU A 65 9.15 8.86 -14.16
N ILE A 66 8.17 7.94 -14.11
CA ILE A 66 7.42 7.65 -12.88
C ILE A 66 8.36 7.19 -11.77
N ILE A 67 9.33 6.32 -12.10
CA ILE A 67 10.33 5.83 -11.14
C ILE A 67 11.28 6.96 -10.71
N ALA A 68 11.70 7.81 -11.65
CA ALA A 68 12.63 8.91 -11.38
C ALA A 68 12.01 10.05 -10.55
N THR A 69 10.69 10.23 -10.62
CA THR A 69 9.97 11.32 -9.96
C THR A 69 9.46 10.88 -8.59
N PRO A 70 10.00 11.38 -7.45
CA PRO A 70 9.60 10.91 -6.12
C PRO A 70 8.10 11.06 -5.83
N ARG A 71 7.48 12.11 -6.38
CA ARG A 71 6.03 12.38 -6.27
C ARG A 71 5.20 11.23 -6.85
N TYR A 72 5.58 10.71 -8.02
CA TYR A 72 4.87 9.63 -8.70
C TYR A 72 5.26 8.25 -8.16
N ALA A 73 6.55 8.06 -7.87
CA ALA A 73 7.06 6.80 -7.34
C ALA A 73 6.41 6.42 -6.00
N ASN A 74 6.06 7.40 -5.16
CA ASN A 74 5.49 7.20 -3.82
C ASN A 74 3.96 6.99 -3.77
N ILE A 75 3.28 6.99 -4.93
CA ILE A 75 1.85 6.66 -5.01
C ILE A 75 1.61 5.27 -4.45
N ASP A 76 0.52 5.13 -3.70
CA ASP A 76 0.12 3.86 -3.10
C ASP A 76 -0.33 2.85 -4.17
N ALA A 77 0.29 1.66 -4.14
CA ALA A 77 0.10 0.58 -5.10
C ALA A 77 -0.12 -0.79 -4.43
N HIS A 78 -0.39 -0.85 -3.12
CA HIS A 78 -0.51 -2.12 -2.39
C HIS A 78 -1.63 -3.04 -2.91
N TYR A 79 -2.66 -2.47 -3.53
CA TYR A 79 -3.79 -3.20 -4.11
C TYR A 79 -3.54 -3.72 -5.54
N LEU A 80 -2.43 -3.35 -6.18
CA LEU A 80 -2.19 -3.66 -7.60
C LEU A 80 -1.49 -5.00 -7.84
N LEU A 81 -0.78 -5.53 -6.84
CA LEU A 81 -0.10 -6.83 -6.91
C LEU A 81 -0.71 -7.80 -5.91
N GLU A 82 -1.25 -8.90 -6.40
CA GLU A 82 -1.78 -9.96 -5.57
C GLU A 82 -0.82 -11.14 -5.55
N GLY A 83 -0.43 -11.56 -4.36
CA GLY A 83 0.39 -12.74 -4.17
C GLY A 83 -0.17 -13.57 -3.03
N GLY A 84 0.16 -14.85 -3.01
CA GLY A 84 -0.08 -15.67 -1.83
C GLY A 84 0.25 -17.12 -2.06
N GLY A 85 0.34 -17.88 -0.98
CA GLY A 85 0.56 -19.31 -1.10
C GLY A 85 0.00 -20.09 0.06
N CYS A 86 -0.19 -21.39 -0.19
CA CYS A 86 -0.44 -22.33 0.89
C CYS A 86 0.70 -22.22 1.92
N TYR A 87 0.36 -22.31 3.20
CA TYR A 87 1.29 -22.26 4.35
C TYR A 87 1.98 -20.91 4.64
N VAL A 88 2.09 -20.00 3.67
CA VAL A 88 2.69 -18.66 3.88
C VAL A 88 1.67 -17.51 3.86
N GLY A 89 0.41 -17.81 3.51
CA GLY A 89 -0.66 -16.81 3.47
C GLY A 89 -0.53 -15.85 2.29
N ARG A 90 -1.28 -14.74 2.36
CA ARG A 90 -1.26 -13.68 1.34
C ARG A 90 0.10 -12.96 1.39
N LEU A 91 0.59 -12.55 0.23
CA LEU A 91 1.72 -11.61 0.14
C LEU A 91 1.30 -10.31 0.85
N CYS A 92 2.04 -9.93 1.88
CA CYS A 92 1.86 -8.63 2.51
C CYS A 92 2.42 -7.55 1.58
N THR A 93 1.54 -6.78 0.95
CA THR A 93 1.87 -5.55 0.21
C THR A 93 1.70 -4.29 1.06
N SER A 94 1.28 -4.46 2.31
CA SER A 94 1.21 -3.42 3.34
C SER A 94 1.73 -4.00 4.65
N ARG A 95 2.47 -3.20 5.43
CA ARG A 95 3.02 -3.59 6.72
C ARG A 95 2.92 -2.45 7.71
N GLN A 96 2.39 -2.75 8.88
CA GLN A 96 2.36 -1.81 9.99
C GLN A 96 3.58 -1.99 10.89
N ILE A 97 4.21 -0.89 11.27
CA ILE A 97 5.36 -0.85 12.17
C ILE A 97 5.14 0.23 13.21
N ASN A 98 5.47 -0.08 14.46
CA ASN A 98 5.50 0.91 15.51
C ASN A 98 6.87 1.58 15.53
N ILE A 99 6.90 2.89 15.32
CA ILE A 99 8.10 3.72 15.42
C ILE A 99 7.81 4.76 16.50
N ALA A 100 8.57 4.72 17.60
CA ALA A 100 8.46 5.68 18.69
C ALA A 100 7.05 5.82 19.30
N GLY A 101 6.30 4.72 19.40
CA GLY A 101 4.92 4.74 19.90
C GLY A 101 3.87 5.13 18.86
N THR A 102 4.29 5.51 17.64
CA THR A 102 3.39 5.83 16.52
C THR A 102 3.29 4.63 15.58
N LEU A 103 2.06 4.24 15.24
CA LEU A 103 1.79 3.13 14.35
C LEU A 103 1.74 3.63 12.90
N ILE A 104 2.74 3.26 12.10
CA ILE A 104 2.91 3.72 10.73
C ILE A 104 2.65 2.56 9.78
N THR A 105 1.84 2.81 8.74
CA THR A 105 1.54 1.82 7.70
C THR A 105 2.41 2.09 6.48
N PHE A 106 3.19 1.09 6.09
CA PHE A 106 4.04 1.09 4.89
C PHE A 106 3.37 0.28 3.80
N ASN A 107 3.01 0.93 2.70
CA ASN A 107 2.40 0.30 1.54
C ASN A 107 3.42 0.14 0.41
N LEU A 108 3.25 -0.90 -0.40
CA LEU A 108 3.95 -1.05 -1.67
C LEU A 108 3.72 0.20 -2.52
N LYS A 109 4.83 0.77 -3.00
CA LYS A 109 4.83 2.01 -3.77
C LYS A 109 4.82 1.72 -5.27
N LEU A 110 4.24 2.63 -6.05
CA LEU A 110 4.16 2.48 -7.51
C LEU A 110 5.53 2.30 -8.16
N GLY A 111 6.52 3.11 -7.76
CA GLY A 111 7.89 2.98 -8.29
C GLY A 111 8.49 1.60 -8.01
N THR A 112 8.22 1.04 -6.83
CA THR A 112 8.68 -0.31 -6.43
C THR A 112 7.97 -1.40 -7.21
N LEU A 113 6.65 -1.27 -7.42
CA LEU A 113 5.87 -2.19 -8.26
C LEU A 113 6.42 -2.22 -9.70
N LEU A 114 6.70 -1.05 -10.29
CA LEU A 114 7.27 -0.98 -11.64
C LEU A 114 8.63 -1.67 -11.71
N LYS A 115 9.52 -1.44 -10.74
CA LYS A 115 10.81 -2.16 -10.62
C LYS A 115 10.63 -3.67 -10.48
N ILE A 116 9.61 -4.12 -9.74
CA ILE A 116 9.29 -5.56 -9.64
C ILE A 116 8.97 -6.11 -11.03
N TRP A 117 8.15 -5.40 -11.81
CA TRP A 117 7.76 -5.79 -13.17
C TRP A 117 8.88 -5.72 -14.21
N GLU A 118 9.99 -5.06 -13.96
CA GLU A 118 11.15 -5.12 -14.85
C GLU A 118 11.88 -6.47 -14.79
N THR A 119 11.69 -7.21 -13.70
CA THR A 119 12.37 -8.49 -13.46
C THR A 119 11.78 -9.57 -14.36
N GLY A 120 12.63 -10.39 -14.99
CA GLY A 120 12.20 -11.44 -15.93
C GLY A 120 11.17 -12.43 -15.35
N GLN A 121 11.20 -12.65 -14.03
CA GLN A 121 10.22 -13.47 -13.32
C GLN A 121 8.79 -12.92 -13.41
N PHE A 122 8.62 -11.60 -13.52
CA PHE A 122 7.33 -10.92 -13.59
C PHE A 122 6.93 -10.50 -15.01
N ARG A 123 7.73 -10.88 -16.01
CA ARG A 123 7.51 -10.57 -17.43
C ARG A 123 7.16 -11.82 -18.21
N ILE A 124 6.25 -11.70 -19.17
CA ILE A 124 5.96 -12.76 -20.14
C ILE A 124 5.65 -12.16 -21.51
N ALA A 125 6.11 -12.81 -22.57
CA ALA A 125 5.77 -12.39 -23.92
C ALA A 125 4.26 -12.56 -24.18
N CYS A 126 3.63 -11.52 -24.69
CA CYS A 126 2.25 -11.56 -25.16
C CYS A 126 2.22 -11.91 -26.66
N ARG A 127 1.10 -12.48 -27.12
CA ARG A 127 0.87 -12.79 -28.54
C ARG A 127 0.85 -11.56 -29.45
N CYS A 128 0.60 -10.37 -28.90
CA CYS A 128 0.64 -9.11 -29.65
C CYS A 128 2.06 -8.55 -29.86
N GLY A 129 3.10 -9.25 -29.40
CA GLY A 129 4.51 -8.84 -29.51
C GLY A 129 5.01 -8.03 -28.30
N GLU A 130 4.13 -7.52 -27.45
CA GLU A 130 4.52 -6.79 -26.25
C GLU A 130 4.82 -7.69 -25.05
N THR A 131 5.43 -7.11 -24.01
CA THR A 131 5.60 -7.79 -22.72
C THR A 131 4.39 -7.59 -21.81
N ALA A 132 3.75 -8.67 -21.39
CA ALA A 132 2.77 -8.68 -20.31
C ALA A 132 3.46 -8.77 -18.93
N VAL A 133 2.81 -8.21 -17.92
CA VAL A 133 3.32 -8.13 -16.54
C VAL A 133 2.45 -8.95 -15.59
N ILE A 134 3.07 -9.62 -14.62
CA ILE A 134 2.39 -10.47 -13.64
C ILE A 134 1.68 -9.60 -12.60
N ARG A 135 0.34 -9.67 -12.56
CA ARG A 135 -0.50 -8.96 -11.59
C ARG A 135 -0.92 -9.81 -10.40
N ARG A 136 -1.00 -11.13 -10.60
CA ARG A 136 -1.43 -12.09 -9.57
C ARG A 136 -0.60 -13.35 -9.62
N PHE A 137 -0.21 -13.88 -8.47
CA PHE A 137 0.38 -15.22 -8.37
C PHE A 137 -0.09 -15.97 -7.11
N VAL A 138 -0.28 -17.27 -7.25
CA VAL A 138 -0.61 -18.19 -6.16
C VAL A 138 0.26 -19.43 -6.27
N GLY A 139 0.73 -19.98 -5.15
CA GLY A 139 1.54 -21.20 -5.19
C GLY A 139 1.78 -21.84 -3.84
N SER A 140 2.80 -22.69 -3.79
CA SER A 140 3.26 -23.32 -2.55
C SER A 140 4.78 -23.24 -2.45
N PRO A 141 5.33 -22.82 -1.29
CA PRO A 141 6.76 -22.86 -1.06
C PRO A 141 7.29 -24.30 -0.99
N LEU A 142 6.47 -25.26 -0.57
CA LEU A 142 6.87 -26.66 -0.40
C LEU A 142 7.07 -27.37 -1.74
N SER A 143 6.14 -27.20 -2.69
CA SER A 143 6.26 -27.78 -4.03
C SER A 143 7.05 -26.87 -4.98
N GLY A 144 7.25 -25.61 -4.62
CA GLY A 144 7.84 -24.57 -5.48
C GLY A 144 6.96 -24.16 -6.66
N GLY A 145 5.85 -24.86 -6.92
CA GLY A 145 4.95 -24.60 -8.03
C GLY A 145 4.11 -23.34 -7.82
N SER A 146 3.87 -22.61 -8.92
CA SER A 146 2.95 -21.47 -8.93
C SER A 146 2.09 -21.43 -10.18
N ASN A 147 0.90 -20.84 -10.00
CA ASN A 147 0.02 -20.36 -11.04
C ASN A 147 -0.02 -18.83 -10.94
N ALA A 148 0.15 -18.14 -12.04
CA ALA A 148 0.13 -16.69 -12.09
C ALA A 148 -0.74 -16.19 -13.25
N SER A 149 -1.23 -14.97 -13.12
CA SER A 149 -1.92 -14.23 -14.17
C SER A 149 -1.11 -12.99 -14.52
N ALA A 150 -0.83 -12.84 -15.80
CA ALA A 150 -0.25 -11.63 -16.38
C ALA A 150 -1.30 -10.87 -17.19
N ILE A 151 -1.12 -9.56 -17.31
CA ILE A 151 -1.93 -8.71 -18.18
C ILE A 151 -1.03 -7.97 -19.16
N CYS A 152 -1.43 -7.94 -20.43
CA CYS A 152 -0.72 -7.16 -21.44
C CYS A 152 -1.11 -5.67 -21.35
N PRO A 153 -0.16 -4.73 -21.29
CA PRO A 153 -0.46 -3.30 -21.29
C PRO A 153 -1.25 -2.86 -22.52
N LYS A 154 -0.90 -3.39 -23.70
CA LYS A 154 -1.41 -2.96 -25.01
C LYS A 154 -2.75 -3.61 -25.39
N CYS A 155 -2.80 -4.94 -25.46
CA CYS A 155 -4.03 -5.64 -25.88
C CYS A 155 -4.95 -6.03 -24.73
N LYS A 156 -4.57 -5.74 -23.47
CA LYS A 156 -5.31 -6.05 -22.25
C LYS A 156 -5.66 -7.53 -22.03
N ALA A 157 -5.11 -8.43 -22.85
CA ALA A 157 -5.32 -9.86 -22.71
C ALA A 157 -4.70 -10.38 -21.41
N GLU A 158 -5.46 -11.20 -20.69
CA GLU A 158 -4.95 -11.95 -19.54
C GLU A 158 -4.28 -13.25 -20.01
N ILE A 159 -3.11 -13.54 -19.44
CA ILE A 159 -2.30 -14.71 -19.76
C ILE A 159 -2.08 -15.51 -18.48
N HIS A 160 -2.50 -16.76 -18.47
CA HIS A 160 -2.21 -17.68 -17.37
C HIS A 160 -0.82 -18.29 -17.55
N VAL A 161 -0.01 -18.19 -16.51
CA VAL A 161 1.37 -18.65 -16.45
C VAL A 161 1.48 -19.76 -15.42
N LYS A 162 2.01 -20.91 -15.83
CA LYS A 162 2.26 -22.05 -14.95
C LYS A 162 3.75 -22.33 -14.87
N ASN A 163 4.15 -23.19 -13.93
CA ASN A 163 5.51 -23.75 -13.83
C ASN A 163 6.62 -22.72 -13.58
N ARG A 164 6.30 -21.56 -13.01
CA ARG A 164 7.32 -20.65 -12.47
C ARG A 164 7.51 -20.91 -10.98
N SER A 165 8.71 -20.61 -10.48
CA SER A 165 9.03 -20.78 -9.06
C SER A 165 8.20 -19.82 -8.21
N PHE A 166 7.40 -20.35 -7.28
CA PHE A 166 6.66 -19.58 -6.30
C PHE A 166 7.58 -18.72 -5.43
N GLY A 167 8.66 -19.32 -4.91
CA GLY A 167 9.62 -18.62 -4.05
C GLY A 167 10.22 -17.39 -4.74
N LYS A 168 10.55 -17.49 -6.05
CA LYS A 168 11.05 -16.35 -6.82
C LYS A 168 10.05 -15.21 -6.96
N TYR A 169 8.74 -15.50 -6.99
CA TYR A 169 7.73 -14.43 -6.93
C TYR A 169 7.62 -13.85 -5.54
N TYR A 170 7.36 -14.72 -4.56
CA TYR A 170 6.98 -14.32 -3.21
C TYR A 170 8.11 -13.59 -2.50
N PHE A 171 9.30 -14.20 -2.43
CA PHE A 171 10.43 -13.62 -1.69
C PHE A 171 11.00 -12.39 -2.37
N PHE A 172 10.93 -12.30 -3.70
CA PHE A 172 11.38 -11.11 -4.40
C PHE A 172 10.46 -9.91 -4.13
N ALA A 173 9.15 -10.08 -4.27
CA ALA A 173 8.19 -9.01 -4.01
C ALA A 173 8.19 -8.59 -2.52
N ALA A 174 8.21 -9.57 -1.60
CA ALA A 174 8.32 -9.29 -0.17
C ALA A 174 9.64 -8.62 0.20
N GLY A 175 10.75 -9.05 -0.40
CA GLY A 175 12.07 -8.45 -0.22
C GLY A 175 12.10 -6.98 -0.63
N LYS A 176 11.51 -6.64 -1.78
CA LYS A 176 11.43 -5.25 -2.24
C LYS A 176 10.64 -4.34 -1.30
N LEU A 177 9.52 -4.81 -0.75
CA LEU A 177 8.80 -4.07 0.27
C LEU A 177 9.63 -3.85 1.53
N ASN A 178 10.37 -4.88 1.99
CA ASN A 178 11.23 -4.76 3.16
C ASN A 178 12.40 -3.78 2.92
N GLU A 179 13.00 -3.77 1.72
CA GLU A 179 14.04 -2.79 1.34
C GLU A 179 13.51 -1.35 1.44
N ASP A 180 12.32 -1.08 0.91
CA ASP A 180 11.69 0.24 1.00
C ASP A 180 11.44 0.67 2.45
N ILE A 181 10.92 -0.26 3.26
CA ILE A 181 10.69 -0.04 4.69
C ILE A 181 11.99 0.31 5.40
N GLU A 182 13.04 -0.49 5.19
CA GLU A 182 14.34 -0.23 5.80
C GLU A 182 14.91 1.12 5.41
N MET A 183 14.76 1.53 4.16
CA MET A 183 15.21 2.83 3.68
C MET A 183 14.49 3.98 4.40
N VAL A 184 13.16 3.90 4.52
CA VAL A 184 12.39 4.95 5.22
C VAL A 184 12.71 4.97 6.71
N VAL A 185 12.81 3.81 7.35
CA VAL A 185 13.17 3.70 8.79
C VAL A 185 14.55 4.29 9.04
N LYS A 186 15.56 3.96 8.21
CA LYS A 186 16.91 4.52 8.32
C LYS A 186 16.90 6.05 8.16
N ASN A 187 16.14 6.57 7.20
CA ASN A 187 16.04 8.01 6.96
C ASN A 187 15.34 8.74 8.12
N LEU A 188 14.29 8.14 8.69
CA LEU A 188 13.60 8.68 9.86
C LEU A 188 14.50 8.70 11.10
N ILE A 189 15.22 7.62 11.38
CA ILE A 189 16.19 7.56 12.48
C ILE A 189 17.28 8.62 12.30
N ALA A 190 17.80 8.81 11.08
CA ALA A 190 18.79 9.85 10.80
C ALA A 190 18.25 11.26 11.05
N LYS A 191 17.05 11.58 10.53
CA LYS A 191 16.39 12.88 10.77
C LYS A 191 16.14 13.13 12.25
N TRP A 192 15.69 12.11 12.99
CA TRP A 192 15.47 12.24 14.43
C TRP A 192 16.78 12.43 15.20
N THR A 193 17.84 11.72 14.84
CA THR A 193 19.16 11.89 15.49
C THR A 193 19.68 13.32 15.33
N ILE A 194 19.52 13.91 14.14
CA ILE A 194 19.88 15.32 13.89
C ILE A 194 19.03 16.26 14.75
N ALA A 195 17.71 16.06 14.76
CA ALA A 195 16.78 16.89 15.54
C ALA A 195 17.06 16.82 17.05
N GLU A 196 17.44 15.64 17.57
CA GLU A 196 17.79 15.46 18.98
C GLU A 196 19.07 16.21 19.35
N VAL A 197 20.09 16.17 18.48
CA VAL A 197 21.34 16.93 18.68
C VAL A 197 21.07 18.44 18.65
N GLU A 198 20.24 18.92 17.73
CA GLU A 198 19.82 20.33 17.69
C GLU A 198 19.01 20.73 18.92
N TYR A 199 18.13 19.85 19.39
CA TYR A 199 17.36 20.05 20.61
C TYR A 199 18.28 20.20 21.83
N GLN A 200 19.24 19.30 22.01
CA GLN A 200 20.18 19.38 23.13
C GLN A 200 21.01 20.66 23.11
N LYS A 201 21.40 21.16 21.92
CA LYS A 201 22.06 22.47 21.79
C LYS A 201 21.16 23.61 22.25
N LYS A 202 19.90 23.66 21.78
CA LYS A 202 18.93 24.71 22.16
C LYS A 202 18.64 24.72 23.67
N VAL A 203 18.54 23.53 24.27
CA VAL A 203 18.39 23.37 25.74
C VAL A 203 19.62 23.91 26.47
N ALA A 204 20.84 23.58 26.01
CA ALA A 204 22.07 24.08 26.60
C ALA A 204 22.22 25.61 26.49
N GLU A 205 21.66 26.22 25.45
CA GLU A 205 21.63 27.67 25.22
C GLU A 205 20.53 28.39 26.03
N GLY A 206 19.73 27.67 26.83
CA GLY A 206 18.66 28.25 27.67
C GLY A 206 17.40 28.69 26.91
N ASN A 207 17.35 28.44 25.60
CA ASN A 207 16.19 28.76 24.75
C ASN A 207 15.21 27.57 24.75
N TRP A 208 14.46 27.42 25.85
CA TRP A 208 13.50 26.32 25.98
C TRP A 208 12.11 26.68 25.44
N LEU A 209 11.74 26.07 24.33
CA LEU A 209 10.37 25.89 23.86
C LEU A 209 10.22 24.41 23.48
N ASP A 210 9.25 23.73 24.09
CA ASP A 210 8.94 22.33 23.83
C ASP A 210 8.73 22.13 22.31
N PRO A 211 9.65 21.45 21.60
CA PRO A 211 9.58 21.37 20.16
C PRO A 211 8.43 20.42 19.82
N LYS A 212 7.35 20.97 19.26
CA LYS A 212 6.32 20.16 18.60
C LYS A 212 6.87 19.63 17.28
N ILE A 213 7.83 18.71 17.33
CA ILE A 213 8.53 18.14 16.16
C ILE A 213 7.54 17.54 15.14
N ALA A 214 6.37 17.09 15.61
CA ALA A 214 5.30 16.57 14.76
C ALA A 214 4.72 17.61 13.77
N SER A 215 4.78 18.93 14.04
CA SER A 215 4.28 19.95 13.10
C SER A 215 5.21 20.20 11.92
N ASP A 216 6.50 19.86 12.07
CA ASP A 216 7.55 20.16 11.10
C ASP A 216 7.85 18.97 10.19
N PHE A 217 7.32 17.78 10.51
CA PHE A 217 7.28 16.63 9.62
C PHE A 217 6.18 16.81 8.55
N LYS A 218 6.35 17.79 7.67
CA LYS A 218 5.60 17.83 6.42
C LYS A 218 6.28 16.90 5.43
N GLY A 219 5.54 15.97 4.83
CA GLY A 219 6.05 15.20 3.71
C GLY A 219 6.43 16.15 2.59
N ASP A 220 7.63 15.99 2.03
CA ASP A 220 8.16 16.84 0.97
C ASP A 220 7.33 16.62 -0.30
N GLY A 221 6.30 17.45 -0.54
CA GLY A 221 5.60 17.55 -1.82
C GLY A 221 4.07 17.63 -1.76
N GLU A 222 3.47 18.11 -2.85
CA GLU A 222 2.02 18.04 -3.08
C GLU A 222 1.56 16.58 -3.17
N VAL A 223 0.45 16.27 -2.50
CA VAL A 223 -0.15 14.92 -2.53
C VAL A 223 -0.50 14.55 -3.97
N CYS A 224 0.11 13.48 -4.48
CA CYS A 224 -0.20 12.92 -5.78
C CYS A 224 -0.94 11.58 -5.60
N ASN A 225 -2.03 11.40 -6.33
CA ASN A 225 -2.75 10.15 -6.44
C ASN A 225 -2.69 9.63 -7.88
N LEU A 226 -3.26 8.44 -8.11
CA LEU A 226 -3.24 7.80 -9.42
C LEU A 226 -3.96 8.64 -10.48
N GLU A 227 -5.07 9.28 -10.11
CA GLU A 227 -5.85 10.14 -11.01
C GLU A 227 -5.05 11.35 -11.50
N THR A 228 -4.37 12.04 -10.58
CA THR A 228 -3.52 13.19 -10.91
C THR A 228 -2.33 12.76 -11.76
N LEU A 229 -1.70 11.63 -11.45
CA LEU A 229 -0.64 11.06 -12.29
C LEU A 229 -1.13 10.85 -13.73
N LEU A 230 -2.28 10.19 -13.91
CA LEU A 230 -2.81 9.90 -15.24
C LEU A 230 -3.14 11.18 -16.01
N GLN A 231 -3.69 12.18 -15.32
CA GLN A 231 -3.96 13.48 -15.91
C GLN A 231 -2.69 14.18 -16.39
N ASP A 232 -1.65 14.21 -15.55
CA ASP A 232 -0.34 14.78 -15.88
C ASP A 232 0.26 14.07 -17.11
N LEU A 233 0.24 12.74 -17.14
CA LEU A 233 0.77 11.94 -18.25
C LEU A 233 0.00 12.17 -19.56
N TRP A 234 -1.33 12.25 -19.52
CA TRP A 234 -2.13 12.55 -20.71
C TRP A 234 -1.88 13.95 -21.24
N GLN A 235 -1.81 14.95 -20.37
CA GLN A 235 -1.49 16.33 -20.76
C GLN A 235 -0.14 16.37 -21.47
N LYS A 236 0.85 15.64 -20.94
CA LYS A 236 2.17 15.52 -21.55
C LYS A 236 2.13 14.90 -22.95
N GLU A 237 1.45 13.77 -23.14
CA GLU A 237 1.34 13.15 -24.47
C GLU A 237 0.64 14.07 -25.48
N LEU A 238 -0.37 14.83 -25.03
CA LEU A 238 -1.04 15.82 -25.87
C LEU A 238 -0.12 16.98 -26.25
N GLU A 239 0.73 17.44 -25.33
CA GLU A 239 1.72 18.48 -25.61
C GLU A 239 2.82 18.00 -26.56
N GLU A 240 3.30 16.78 -26.39
CA GLU A 240 4.28 16.16 -27.29
C GLU A 240 3.69 15.97 -28.69
N ALA A 241 2.44 15.50 -28.79
CA ALA A 241 1.73 15.36 -30.06
C ALA A 241 1.44 16.69 -30.77
N ARG A 242 1.35 17.80 -30.02
CA ARG A 242 1.22 19.16 -30.60
C ARG A 242 2.55 19.73 -31.10
N LYS A 243 3.68 19.21 -30.61
CA LYS A 243 5.04 19.65 -30.97
C LYS A 243 5.64 18.83 -32.11
N ALA A 244 5.11 17.62 -32.36
CA ALA A 244 5.49 16.72 -33.46
C ALA A 244 4.75 17.08 -34.76
#